data_AF-A0A2C9JLJ5-F1
#
_entry.id   AF-A0A2C9JLJ5-F1
#
_cell.length_a   1.000
_cell.length_b   1.000
_cell.length_c   1.000
_cell.angle_alpha   90.00
_cell.angle_beta   90.00
_cell.angle_gamma   90.00
#
_symmetry.space_group_name_H-M   'P 1'
#
loop_
_entity.id
_entity.type
_entity.pdbx_description
1 polymer ?
#
loop_
_entity_poly.entity_id
_entity_poly.type
_entity_poly.pdbx_seq_one_letter_code
_entity_poly.pdbx_strand_id
1 'polypeptide(L)'
;EKLENMSKAALRELRGELRGAYFSLATLTPVMTKRLDRRNLLFTNNDRFLEAAGAYKQWPDARGIYCNENKTFVAWVNESDHLRLISQAPGGDLKKAYLKLVNGVKQLENNGLRFVWKENL
;
A
#
# COMPACT_ATOMS: atom_id res chain seq x y z
N GLU A 1 -9.81 11.30 -2.80
CA GLU A 1 -9.50 11.14 -4.25
C GLU A 1 -8.15 11.70 -4.68
N LYS A 2 -7.84 13.00 -4.52
CA LYS A 2 -6.54 13.58 -5.00
C LYS A 2 -5.30 12.80 -4.54
N LEU A 3 -5.23 12.48 -3.25
CA LEU A 3 -4.13 11.73 -2.65
C LEU A 3 -4.04 10.30 -3.22
N GLU A 4 -5.16 9.60 -3.36
CA GLU A 4 -5.22 8.27 -3.98
C GLU A 4 -4.70 8.31 -5.42
N ASN A 5 -5.11 9.30 -6.20
CA ASN A 5 -4.67 9.46 -7.59
C ASN A 5 -3.16 9.73 -7.69
N MET A 6 -2.60 10.56 -6.81
CA MET A 6 -1.15 10.77 -6.73
C MET A 6 -0.41 9.48 -6.39
N SER A 7 -0.87 8.76 -5.37
CA SER A 7 -0.30 7.46 -4.98
C SER A 7 -0.37 6.45 -6.12
N LYS A 8 -1.52 6.34 -6.80
CA LYS A 8 -1.73 5.45 -7.95
C LYS A 8 -0.79 5.76 -9.11
N ALA A 9 -0.63 7.05 -9.44
CA ALA A 9 0.27 7.48 -10.50
C ALA A 9 1.71 7.04 -10.21
N ALA A 10 2.21 7.31 -9.01
CA ALA A 10 3.57 6.93 -8.62
C ALA A 10 3.77 5.42 -8.52
N LEU A 11 2.79 4.69 -7.99
CA LEU A 11 2.81 3.22 -7.86
C LEU A 11 2.78 2.53 -9.24
N ARG A 12 2.07 3.09 -10.22
CA ARG A 12 2.03 2.55 -11.59
C ARG A 12 3.38 2.58 -12.29
N GLU A 13 4.22 3.54 -11.95
CA GLU A 13 5.55 3.71 -12.54
C GLU A 13 6.63 2.84 -11.86
N LEU A 14 6.27 2.00 -10.88
CA LEU A 14 7.21 1.05 -10.26
C LEU A 14 7.69 -0.01 -11.27
N ARG A 15 9.01 -0.24 -11.29
CA ARG A 15 9.66 -1.11 -12.30
C ARG A 15 10.35 -2.32 -11.67
N GLY A 16 10.76 -3.26 -12.54
CA GLY A 16 11.46 -4.47 -12.14
C GLY A 16 10.60 -5.37 -11.25
N GLU A 17 11.18 -5.89 -10.17
CA GLU A 17 10.46 -6.76 -9.23
C GLU A 17 9.29 -6.08 -8.50
N LEU A 18 9.20 -4.75 -8.56
CA LEU A 18 8.15 -3.97 -7.89
C LEU A 18 6.91 -3.76 -8.76
N ARG A 19 6.98 -4.08 -10.06
CA ARG A 19 5.86 -3.91 -11.00
C ARG A 19 4.64 -4.70 -10.54
N GLY A 20 3.46 -4.09 -10.66
CA GLY A 20 2.24 -4.58 -10.05
C GLY A 20 0.99 -3.87 -10.50
N ALA A 21 -0.08 -4.09 -9.76
CA ALA A 21 -1.40 -3.54 -10.04
C ALA A 21 -2.02 -2.93 -8.77
N TYR A 22 -2.82 -1.88 -8.98
CA TYR A 22 -3.60 -1.24 -7.95
C TYR A 22 -5.05 -1.74 -7.97
N PHE A 23 -5.61 -1.99 -6.79
CA PHE A 23 -6.97 -2.45 -6.58
C PHE A 23 -7.69 -1.48 -5.65
N SER A 24 -8.68 -0.75 -6.16
CA SER A 24 -9.54 0.11 -5.32
C SER A 24 -10.44 -0.75 -4.45
N LEU A 25 -10.61 -0.39 -3.18
CA LEU A 25 -11.56 -1.04 -2.28
C LEU A 25 -13.01 -0.86 -2.74
N ALA A 26 -13.34 0.27 -3.38
CA ALA A 26 -14.70 0.54 -3.86
C ALA A 26 -15.13 -0.40 -5.00
N THR A 27 -14.19 -0.93 -5.78
CA THR A 27 -14.47 -1.79 -6.94
C THR A 27 -13.97 -3.22 -6.76
N LEU A 28 -13.69 -3.64 -5.52
CA LEU A 28 -13.11 -4.94 -5.22
C LEU A 28 -14.18 -6.05 -5.33
N THR A 29 -13.98 -6.98 -6.26
CA THR A 29 -14.91 -8.11 -6.43
C THR A 29 -14.73 -9.15 -5.32
N PRO A 30 -15.76 -9.93 -4.95
CA PRO A 30 -15.65 -10.96 -3.91
C PRO A 30 -14.52 -11.98 -4.14
N VAL A 31 -14.24 -12.30 -5.41
CA VAL A 31 -13.14 -13.20 -5.79
C VAL A 31 -11.78 -12.58 -5.48
N MET A 32 -11.60 -11.30 -5.80
CA MET A 32 -10.36 -10.57 -5.52
C MET A 32 -10.18 -10.32 -4.04
N THR A 33 -11.24 -9.98 -3.32
CA THR A 33 -11.27 -9.82 -1.85
C THR A 33 -10.77 -11.09 -1.18
N LYS A 34 -11.35 -12.26 -1.50
CA LYS A 34 -10.90 -13.57 -0.97
C LYS A 34 -9.43 -13.86 -1.29
N ARG A 35 -8.93 -13.43 -2.45
CA ARG A 35 -7.54 -13.65 -2.87
C ARG A 35 -6.55 -12.79 -2.08
N LEU A 36 -6.93 -11.55 -1.74
CA LEU A 36 -6.12 -10.65 -0.93
C LEU A 36 -6.16 -11.07 0.55
N ASP A 37 -7.34 -11.46 1.05
CA ASP A 37 -7.56 -11.91 2.41
C ASP A 37 -6.77 -13.19 2.76
N ARG A 38 -6.80 -14.21 1.88
CA ARG A 38 -6.01 -15.45 2.05
C ARG A 38 -4.49 -15.23 2.17
N ARG A 39 -3.99 -14.05 1.79
CA ARG A 39 -2.58 -13.69 1.87
C ARG A 39 -2.30 -12.65 2.96
N ASN A 40 -3.30 -12.34 3.80
CA ASN A 40 -3.25 -11.30 4.82
C ASN A 40 -2.83 -9.94 4.25
N LEU A 41 -3.28 -9.63 3.02
CA LEU A 41 -2.94 -8.38 2.33
C LEU A 41 -4.09 -7.37 2.35
N LEU A 42 -5.30 -7.82 2.68
CA LEU A 42 -6.48 -6.98 2.78
C LEU A 42 -6.53 -6.32 4.17
N PHE A 43 -6.69 -5.00 4.20
CA PHE A 43 -7.04 -4.28 5.42
C PHE A 43 -8.55 -4.02 5.47
N THR A 44 -9.08 -3.83 6.68
CA THR A 44 -10.52 -3.66 6.91
C THR A 44 -10.77 -2.47 7.84
N ASN A 45 -12.04 -2.11 8.02
CA ASN A 45 -12.48 -0.99 8.85
C ASN A 45 -12.97 -1.43 10.25
N ASN A 46 -12.35 -2.45 10.84
CA ASN A 46 -12.83 -3.06 12.08
C ASN A 46 -12.05 -2.64 13.34
N ASP A 47 -11.06 -1.75 13.22
CA ASP A 47 -10.32 -1.24 14.38
C ASP A 47 -11.10 -0.08 15.03
N ARG A 48 -11.60 -0.32 16.25
CA ARG A 48 -12.37 0.67 17.02
C ARG A 48 -11.61 1.96 17.33
N PHE A 49 -10.28 1.92 17.42
CA PHE A 49 -9.46 3.09 17.71
C PHE A 49 -9.31 3.96 16.46
N LEU A 50 -9.11 3.34 15.30
CA LEU A 50 -9.11 4.03 14.01
C LEU A 50 -10.49 4.62 13.68
N GLU A 51 -11.56 3.89 14.00
CA GLU A 51 -12.92 4.41 13.88
C GLU A 51 -13.15 5.64 14.77
N ALA A 52 -12.79 5.54 16.06
CA ALA A 52 -12.92 6.65 17.01
C ALA A 52 -12.06 7.87 16.62
N ALA A 53 -10.91 7.65 15.99
CA ALA A 53 -10.06 8.71 15.43
C ALA A 53 -10.61 9.29 14.11
N GLY A 54 -11.69 8.73 13.57
CA GLY A 54 -12.31 9.17 12.32
C GLY A 54 -11.57 8.69 11.06
N ALA A 55 -10.66 7.74 11.17
CA ALA A 55 -9.85 7.23 10.07
C ALA A 55 -10.67 6.46 9.03
N TYR A 56 -11.91 6.05 9.35
CA TYR A 56 -12.83 5.33 8.44
C TYR A 56 -13.93 6.19 7.84
N LYS A 57 -13.86 7.52 7.99
CA LYS A 57 -14.78 8.42 7.27
C LYS A 57 -14.73 8.13 5.76
N GLN A 58 -15.91 8.09 5.14
CA GLN A 58 -16.11 7.81 3.71
C GLN A 58 -15.57 6.46 3.24
N TRP A 59 -15.45 5.47 4.13
CA TRP A 59 -15.08 4.11 3.71
C TRP A 59 -16.11 3.54 2.71
N PRO A 60 -15.69 2.88 1.59
CA PRO A 60 -14.32 2.51 1.19
C PRO A 60 -13.64 3.50 0.22
N ASP A 61 -14.20 4.69 0.03
CA ASP A 61 -13.80 5.62 -1.02
C ASP A 61 -12.36 6.11 -0.87
N ALA A 62 -11.69 6.26 -2.01
CA ALA A 62 -10.31 6.67 -2.11
C ALA A 62 -9.28 5.77 -1.39
N ARG A 63 -9.62 4.50 -1.15
CA ARG A 63 -8.75 3.50 -0.53
C ARG A 63 -8.44 2.37 -1.49
N GLY A 64 -7.28 1.75 -1.30
CA GLY A 64 -6.93 0.59 -2.10
C GLY A 64 -5.59 -0.01 -1.77
N ILE A 65 -5.30 -1.08 -2.49
CA ILE A 65 -4.15 -1.94 -2.27
C ILE A 65 -3.40 -2.06 -3.59
N TYR A 66 -2.11 -1.75 -3.56
CA TYR A 66 -1.18 -2.12 -4.62
C TYR A 66 -0.43 -3.39 -4.25
N CYS A 67 -0.28 -4.30 -5.21
CA CYS A 67 0.53 -5.51 -5.04
C CYS A 67 1.41 -5.71 -6.28
N ASN A 68 2.70 -5.99 -6.07
CA ASN A 68 3.55 -6.50 -7.15
C ASN A 68 3.12 -7.90 -7.59
N GLU A 69 3.59 -8.36 -8.76
CA GLU A 69 3.22 -9.65 -9.34
C GLU A 69 3.45 -10.83 -8.38
N ASN A 70 4.57 -10.79 -7.66
CA ASN A 70 4.94 -11.82 -6.68
C ASN A 70 4.21 -11.69 -5.33
N LYS A 71 3.49 -10.58 -5.12
CA LYS A 71 2.80 -10.22 -3.87
C LYS A 71 3.71 -10.24 -2.65
N THR A 72 4.93 -9.75 -2.85
CA THR A 72 5.98 -9.59 -1.83
C THR A 72 6.36 -8.13 -1.63
N PHE A 73 5.74 -7.22 -2.37
CA PHE A 73 5.75 -5.79 -2.14
C PHE A 73 4.31 -5.28 -2.28
N VAL A 74 3.80 -4.66 -1.22
CA VAL A 74 2.41 -4.24 -1.10
C VAL A 74 2.38 -2.80 -0.60
N ALA A 75 1.46 -2.00 -1.11
CA ALA A 75 1.17 -0.68 -0.56
C ALA A 75 -0.30 -0.57 -0.19
N TRP A 76 -0.60 -0.19 1.05
CA TRP A 76 -1.95 0.23 1.45
C TRP A 76 -2.05 1.74 1.29
N VAL A 77 -3.10 2.18 0.60
CA VAL A 77 -3.38 3.60 0.36
C VAL A 77 -4.59 4.01 1.18
N ASN A 78 -4.42 5.03 2.03
CA ASN A 78 -5.45 5.62 2.88
C ASN A 78 -6.13 4.64 3.86
N GLU A 79 -5.33 3.81 4.52
CA GLU A 79 -5.82 2.93 5.60
C GLU A 79 -5.85 3.70 6.93
N SER A 80 -4.69 3.84 7.57
CA SER A 80 -4.41 4.69 8.73
C SER A 80 -3.53 5.88 8.32
N ASP A 81 -2.42 5.59 7.65
CA ASP A 81 -1.56 6.56 6.98
C ASP A 81 -1.96 6.77 5.51
N HIS A 82 -1.43 7.82 4.89
CA HIS A 82 -1.55 8.06 3.45
C HIS A 82 -1.05 6.87 2.61
N LEU A 83 0.09 6.30 3.02
CA LEU A 83 0.74 5.18 2.34
C LEU A 83 1.49 4.32 3.34
N ARG A 84 1.15 3.03 3.42
CA ARG A 84 1.90 2.02 4.17
C ARG A 84 2.54 1.05 3.21
N LEU A 85 3.87 0.95 3.23
CA LEU A 85 4.64 0.06 2.37
C LEU A 85 5.04 -1.20 3.15
N ILE A 86 4.78 -2.35 2.56
CA ILE A 86 5.01 -3.67 3.15
C ILE A 86 5.89 -4.45 2.18
N SER A 87 7.04 -4.93 2.65
CA SER A 87 7.95 -5.78 1.90
C SER A 87 8.13 -7.10 2.62
N GLN A 88 8.05 -8.19 1.86
CA GLN A 88 8.16 -9.56 2.35
C GLN A 88 9.20 -10.33 1.53
N ALA A 89 9.80 -11.33 2.17
CA ALA A 89 10.63 -12.33 1.51
C ALA A 89 10.29 -13.72 2.08
N PRO A 90 10.44 -14.80 1.30
CA PRO A 90 10.29 -16.15 1.82
C PRO A 90 11.28 -16.44 2.95
N GLY A 91 10.85 -17.19 3.96
CA GLY A 91 11.69 -17.56 5.10
C GLY A 91 12.11 -16.35 5.93
N GLY A 92 13.38 -16.33 6.34
CA GLY A 92 13.96 -15.29 7.20
C GLY A 92 14.90 -14.32 6.49
N ASP A 93 14.83 -14.19 5.16
CA ASP A 93 15.74 -13.31 4.39
C ASP A 93 15.36 -11.82 4.56
N LEU A 94 15.72 -11.28 5.74
CA LEU A 94 15.49 -9.90 6.11
C LEU A 94 16.21 -8.93 5.15
N LYS A 95 17.40 -9.29 4.69
CA LYS A 95 18.20 -8.45 3.77
C LYS A 95 17.43 -8.22 2.47
N LYS A 96 16.88 -9.27 1.87
CA LYS A 96 16.08 -9.15 0.64
C LYS A 96 14.80 -8.34 0.86
N ALA A 97 14.08 -8.57 1.96
CA ALA A 97 12.89 -7.80 2.28
C ALA A 97 13.22 -6.30 2.46
N TYR A 98 14.29 -5.99 3.19
CA TYR A 98 14.72 -4.62 3.44
C TYR A 98 15.18 -3.90 2.17
N LEU A 99 16.05 -4.52 1.37
CA LEU A 99 16.54 -3.90 0.13
C LEU A 99 15.41 -3.62 -0.86
N LYS A 100 14.41 -4.50 -0.94
CA LYS A 100 13.21 -4.27 -1.75
C LYS A 100 12.39 -3.09 -1.24
N LEU A 101 12.23 -2.95 0.07
CA LEU A 101 11.54 -1.81 0.68
C LEU A 101 12.25 -0.49 0.35
N VAL A 102 13.58 -0.44 0.54
CA VAL A 102 14.42 0.73 0.22
C VAL A 102 14.33 1.09 -1.26
N ASN A 103 14.38 0.10 -2.16
CA ASN A 103 14.19 0.31 -3.60
C ASN A 103 12.79 0.89 -3.91
N GLY A 104 11.76 0.37 -3.25
CA GLY A 104 10.38 0.86 -3.41
C GLY A 104 10.22 2.31 -2.98
N VAL A 105 10.74 2.69 -1.82
CA VAL A 105 10.72 4.09 -1.34
C VAL A 105 11.42 5.01 -2.34
N LYS A 106 12.64 4.67 -2.76
CA LYS A 106 13.41 5.48 -3.72
C LYS A 106 12.69 5.67 -5.05
N GLN A 107 12.09 4.60 -5.60
CA GLN A 107 11.34 4.73 -6.84
C GLN A 107 10.10 5.60 -6.66
N LEU A 108 9.38 5.49 -5.54
CA LEU A 108 8.22 6.33 -5.27
C LEU A 108 8.58 7.82 -5.15
N GLU A 109 9.71 8.13 -4.51
CA GLU A 109 10.23 9.50 -4.45
C GLU A 109 10.59 10.03 -5.85
N ASN A 110 11.30 9.23 -6.64
CA ASN A 110 11.64 9.57 -8.02
C ASN A 110 10.40 9.70 -8.93
N ASN A 111 9.33 8.96 -8.63
CA ASN A 111 8.06 9.00 -9.35
C ASN A 111 7.15 10.15 -8.88
N GLY A 112 7.69 11.10 -8.08
CA GLY A 112 7.05 12.37 -7.76
C GLY A 112 6.32 12.41 -6.43
N LEU A 113 6.36 11.36 -5.60
CA LEU A 113 5.89 11.46 -4.22
C LEU A 113 6.91 12.20 -3.37
N ARG A 114 6.44 13.18 -2.60
CA ARG A 114 7.24 13.85 -1.57
C ARG A 114 6.70 13.43 -0.21
N PHE A 115 7.51 12.69 0.54
CA PHE A 115 7.17 12.33 1.91
C PHE A 115 7.46 13.48 2.85
N VAL A 116 6.58 13.67 3.84
CA VAL A 116 6.82 14.64 4.90
C VAL A 116 7.89 14.07 5.81
N TRP A 117 8.96 14.84 6.01
CA TRP A 117 10.02 14.53 6.95
C TRP A 117 10.25 15.73 7.85
N LYS A 118 10.43 15.47 9.14
CA LYS A 118 10.76 16.48 10.15
C LYS A 118 11.77 15.86 11.11
N GLU A 119 12.85 16.58 11.39
CA GLU A 119 13.99 16.08 12.18
C GLU A 119 13.63 15.60 13.60
N ASN A 120 12.56 16.15 14.18
CA ASN A 120 12.17 15.93 15.58
C ASN A 120 10.75 15.35 15.73
N LEU A 121 10.31 14.51 14.79
CA LEU A 121 9.11 13.66 14.86
C LEU A 121 9.49 12.23 14.50
#